data_AF-A0A5T0UIT3-F1
#
_entry.id   AF-A0A5T0UIT3-F1
#
_cell.length_a   1.000
_cell.length_b   1.000
_cell.length_c   1.000
_cell.angle_alpha   90.00
_cell.angle_beta   90.00
_cell.angle_gamma   90.00
#
_symmetry.space_group_name_H-M   'P 1'
#
loop_
_entity.id
_entity.type
_entity.pdbx_description
1 polymer ?
#
loop_
_entity_poly.entity_id
_entity_poly.type
_entity_poly.pdbx_seq_one_letter_code
_entity_poly.pdbx_strand_id
1 'polypeptide(L)'
;MNGFSKYYQKDRQTRLDILVQQKKLTQAEVDSLIAPKLDLTLGDTMIENFITQYQIPEGLALNYVIDGKEYLIPMVTEEPSVIAAASHGAAIVKRGGGFKSELKERLMIGQIVIEQVKDATKLAQQLEQMQAKLLQLANEAHPSIVRRGGGAREIRVRILAPDLVSLDLIVDVKEAMGANM
;
A
#
# COMPACT_ATOMS: atom_id res chain seq x y z
N MET A 1 -15.91 -10.29 -17.80
CA MET A 1 -15.20 -9.37 -18.74
C MET A 1 -15.06 -9.96 -20.15
N ASN A 2 -15.49 -9.24 -21.19
CA ASN A 2 -15.38 -9.69 -22.59
C ASN A 2 -13.94 -9.53 -23.12
N GLY A 3 -13.51 -10.38 -24.05
CA GLY A 3 -12.19 -10.30 -24.70
C GLY A 3 -11.02 -10.96 -23.95
N PHE A 4 -11.11 -11.13 -22.62
CA PHE A 4 -10.03 -11.71 -21.80
C PHE A 4 -9.92 -13.25 -21.83
N SER A 5 -10.78 -13.94 -22.59
CA SER A 5 -10.67 -15.40 -22.74
C SER A 5 -9.35 -15.78 -23.41
N LYS A 6 -8.66 -16.78 -22.83
CA LYS A 6 -7.35 -17.27 -23.31
C LYS A 6 -6.33 -16.13 -23.53
N TYR A 7 -6.35 -15.11 -22.66
CA TYR A 7 -5.50 -13.91 -22.78
C TYR A 7 -4.00 -14.22 -22.91
N TYR A 8 -3.52 -15.25 -22.20
CA TYR A 8 -2.14 -15.73 -22.24
C TYR A 8 -1.71 -16.29 -23.62
N GLN A 9 -2.66 -16.68 -24.47
CA GLN A 9 -2.38 -17.17 -25.84
C GLN A 9 -2.32 -16.04 -26.87
N LYS A 10 -2.78 -14.84 -26.52
CA LYS A 10 -2.79 -13.67 -27.42
C LYS A 10 -1.42 -13.03 -27.47
N ASP A 11 -1.08 -12.40 -28.58
CA ASP A 11 0.11 -11.55 -28.67
C ASP A 11 -0.05 -10.27 -27.82
N ARG A 12 1.05 -9.53 -27.64
CA ARG A 12 1.08 -8.32 -26.81
C ARG A 12 0.17 -7.21 -27.33
N GLN A 13 0.07 -7.01 -28.65
CA GLN A 13 -0.75 -5.92 -29.20
C GLN A 13 -2.23 -6.21 -28.97
N THR A 14 -2.68 -7.42 -29.29
CA THR A 14 -4.06 -7.85 -29.05
C THR A 14 -4.44 -7.72 -27.57
N ARG A 15 -3.51 -8.02 -26.66
CA ARG A 15 -3.71 -7.83 -25.20
C ARG A 15 -3.99 -6.36 -24.86
N LEU A 16 -3.19 -5.43 -25.39
CA LEU A 16 -3.37 -3.99 -25.18
C LEU A 16 -4.68 -3.48 -25.80
N ASP A 17 -5.01 -3.92 -27.01
CA ASP A 17 -6.25 -3.53 -27.70
C ASP A 17 -7.50 -3.93 -26.88
N ILE A 18 -7.47 -5.11 -26.24
CA ILE A 18 -8.54 -5.54 -25.33
C ILE A 18 -8.69 -4.57 -24.16
N LEU A 19 -7.59 -4.06 -23.58
CA LEU A 19 -7.65 -3.09 -22.48
C LEU A 19 -8.32 -1.78 -22.91
N VAL A 20 -8.02 -1.29 -24.11
CA VAL A 20 -8.65 -0.09 -24.68
C VAL A 20 -10.12 -0.33 -24.98
N GLN A 21 -10.46 -1.44 -25.65
CA GLN A 21 -11.85 -1.80 -25.99
C GLN A 21 -12.73 -1.95 -24.75
N GLN A 22 -12.15 -2.46 -23.65
CA GLN A 22 -12.83 -2.65 -22.37
C GLN A 22 -12.76 -1.41 -21.47
N LYS A 23 -12.26 -0.28 -21.98
CA LYS A 23 -12.10 1.01 -21.28
C LYS A 23 -11.34 0.87 -19.96
N LYS A 24 -10.36 -0.04 -19.92
CA LYS A 24 -9.45 -0.22 -18.79
C LYS A 24 -8.27 0.75 -18.87
N LEU A 25 -7.89 1.10 -20.10
CA LEU A 25 -6.91 2.12 -20.43
C LEU A 25 -7.41 2.93 -21.62
N THR A 26 -6.90 4.15 -21.75
CA THR A 26 -6.97 4.99 -22.94
C THR A 26 -5.85 4.64 -23.91
N GLN A 27 -5.98 5.08 -25.17
CA GLN A 27 -4.92 4.89 -26.15
C GLN A 27 -3.61 5.58 -25.71
N ALA A 28 -3.70 6.78 -25.14
CA ALA A 28 -2.53 7.53 -24.66
C ALA A 28 -1.79 6.82 -23.51
N GLU A 29 -2.52 6.13 -22.62
CA GLU A 29 -1.92 5.31 -21.56
C GLU A 29 -1.22 4.08 -22.14
N VAL A 30 -1.82 3.42 -23.14
CA VAL A 30 -1.19 2.29 -23.86
C VAL A 30 0.08 2.74 -24.58
N ASP A 31 0.05 3.87 -25.28
CA ASP A 31 1.22 4.41 -25.97
C ASP A 31 2.38 4.67 -24.99
N SER A 32 2.04 5.13 -23.78
CA SER A 32 3.00 5.34 -22.68
C SER A 32 3.60 4.03 -22.13
N LEU A 33 2.86 2.91 -22.19
CA LEU A 33 3.34 1.58 -21.81
C LEU A 33 4.20 0.91 -22.91
N ILE A 34 4.01 1.25 -24.18
CA ILE A 34 4.77 0.69 -25.30
C ILE A 34 6.15 1.33 -25.40
N ALA A 35 6.22 2.64 -25.20
CA ALA A 35 7.45 3.41 -25.24
C ALA A 35 7.64 4.16 -23.92
N PRO A 36 7.89 3.46 -22.80
CA PRO A 36 8.14 4.11 -21.53
C PRO A 36 9.37 5.02 -21.69
N LYS A 37 9.17 6.32 -21.49
CA LYS A 37 10.25 7.30 -21.55
C LYS A 37 11.11 7.12 -20.29
N LEU A 38 12.42 6.96 -20.49
CA LEU A 38 13.39 7.07 -19.40
C LEU A 38 13.32 8.49 -18.85
N ASP A 39 12.72 8.64 -17.68
CA ASP A 39 12.64 9.92 -16.98
C ASP A 39 13.81 10.04 -16.02
N LEU A 40 14.91 10.61 -16.51
CA LEU A 40 16.14 10.80 -15.75
C LEU A 40 15.92 11.78 -14.59
N THR A 41 15.13 12.84 -14.82
CA THR A 41 14.84 13.84 -13.80
C THR A 41 14.04 13.22 -12.65
N LEU A 42 13.05 12.39 -12.95
CA LEU A 42 12.34 11.65 -11.92
C LEU A 42 13.28 10.73 -11.14
N GLY A 43 14.15 9.97 -11.82
CA GLY A 43 15.14 9.11 -11.18
C GLY A 43 16.05 9.84 -10.19
N ASP A 44 16.58 11.01 -10.57
CA ASP A 44 17.44 11.85 -9.73
C ASP A 44 16.72 12.38 -8.47
N THR A 45 15.39 12.51 -8.50
CA THR A 45 14.60 12.97 -7.35
C THR A 45 14.10 11.84 -6.46
N MET A 46 14.06 10.61 -6.96
CA MET A 46 13.50 9.47 -6.23
C MET A 46 14.52 8.77 -5.33
N ILE A 47 15.79 8.67 -5.78
CA ILE A 47 16.85 7.98 -5.06
C ILE A 47 18.21 8.69 -5.23
N GLU A 48 19.16 8.37 -4.36
CA GLU A 48 20.53 8.85 -4.47
C GLU A 48 21.35 8.02 -5.48
N ASN A 49 22.39 8.63 -6.06
CA ASN A 49 23.33 7.99 -7.00
C ASN A 49 22.64 7.27 -8.17
N PHE A 50 21.57 7.87 -8.69
CA PHE A 50 20.84 7.34 -9.83
C PHE A 50 21.72 7.26 -11.09
N ILE A 51 21.74 6.09 -11.74
CA ILE A 51 22.51 5.84 -12.97
C ILE A 51 21.57 5.48 -14.13
N THR A 52 20.57 4.64 -13.88
CA THR A 52 19.61 4.19 -14.89
C THR A 52 18.37 3.58 -14.24
N GLN A 53 17.29 3.45 -15.02
CA GLN A 53 16.10 2.69 -14.63
C GLN A 53 16.26 1.20 -15.01
N TYR A 54 15.73 0.31 -14.18
CA TYR A 54 15.70 -1.13 -14.42
C TYR A 54 14.26 -1.59 -14.65
N GLN A 55 14.02 -2.37 -15.71
CA GLN A 55 12.68 -2.84 -16.07
C GLN A 55 12.49 -4.30 -15.67
N ILE A 56 11.36 -4.59 -15.04
CA ILE A 56 10.88 -5.94 -14.72
C ILE A 56 9.58 -6.17 -15.50
N PRO A 57 9.32 -7.37 -16.04
CA PRO A 57 8.09 -7.64 -16.77
C PRO A 57 6.84 -7.35 -15.94
N GLU A 58 5.89 -6.64 -16.55
CA GLU A 58 4.56 -6.43 -16.00
C GLU A 58 3.52 -7.22 -16.79
N GLY A 59 2.61 -7.88 -16.08
CA GLY A 59 1.46 -8.55 -16.66
C GLY A 59 0.20 -8.38 -15.81
N LEU A 60 -0.88 -9.04 -16.23
CA LEU A 60 -2.16 -8.98 -15.55
C LEU A 60 -2.54 -10.37 -15.03
N ALA A 61 -2.80 -10.46 -13.73
CA ALA A 61 -3.53 -11.58 -13.18
C ALA A 61 -5.05 -11.38 -13.32
N LEU A 62 -5.71 -12.42 -13.81
CA LEU A 62 -7.12 -12.38 -14.23
C LEU A 62 -8.01 -13.16 -13.25
N ASN A 63 -9.32 -13.03 -13.46
CA ASN A 63 -10.38 -13.79 -12.76
C ASN A 63 -10.63 -13.43 -11.30
N TYR A 64 -10.00 -12.39 -10.76
CA TYR A 64 -10.27 -11.92 -9.42
C TYR A 64 -11.68 -11.34 -9.31
N VAL A 65 -12.47 -11.92 -8.41
CA VAL A 65 -13.73 -11.36 -7.93
C VAL A 65 -13.54 -11.16 -6.43
N ILE A 66 -13.54 -9.91 -5.98
CA ILE A 66 -13.34 -9.54 -4.57
C ILE A 66 -14.57 -8.77 -4.15
N ASP A 67 -15.26 -9.27 -3.12
CA ASP A 67 -16.51 -8.68 -2.60
C ASP A 67 -17.55 -8.43 -3.70
N GLY A 68 -17.67 -9.40 -4.61
CA GLY A 68 -18.63 -9.37 -5.73
C GLY A 68 -18.20 -8.51 -6.93
N LYS A 69 -17.04 -7.84 -6.88
CA LYS A 69 -16.55 -6.98 -7.97
C LYS A 69 -15.39 -7.62 -8.73
N GLU A 70 -15.44 -7.58 -10.05
CA GLU A 70 -14.37 -8.08 -10.93
C GLU A 70 -13.17 -7.11 -10.98
N TYR A 71 -11.96 -7.63 -10.80
CA TYR A 71 -10.71 -6.88 -10.86
C TYR A 71 -9.72 -7.49 -11.86
N LEU A 72 -8.91 -6.62 -12.47
CA LEU A 72 -7.66 -6.98 -13.16
C LEU A 72 -6.51 -6.55 -12.25
N ILE A 73 -5.60 -7.47 -11.94
CA ILE A 73 -4.52 -7.21 -10.98
C ILE A 73 -3.21 -7.03 -11.74
N PRO A 74 -2.61 -5.83 -11.78
CA PRO A 74 -1.26 -5.65 -12.32
C PRO A 74 -0.25 -6.35 -11.42
N MET A 75 0.69 -7.06 -12.04
CA MET A 75 1.76 -7.79 -11.36
C MET A 75 3.08 -7.56 -12.08
N VAL A 76 4.10 -7.12 -11.34
CA VAL A 76 5.46 -6.93 -11.82
C VAL A 76 6.32 -8.07 -11.24
N THR A 77 6.85 -8.95 -12.10
CA THR A 77 7.65 -10.11 -11.68
C THR A 77 8.45 -10.68 -12.86
N GLU A 78 9.67 -11.14 -12.59
CA GLU A 78 10.53 -11.86 -13.52
C GLU A 78 10.30 -13.38 -13.51
N GLU A 79 9.65 -13.91 -12.48
CA GLU A 79 9.53 -15.34 -12.26
C GLU A 79 8.45 -15.95 -13.18
N PRO A 80 8.80 -16.95 -14.01
CA PRO A 80 7.84 -17.63 -14.86
C PRO A 80 6.69 -18.25 -14.05
N SER A 81 5.52 -18.36 -14.68
CA SER A 81 4.34 -19.01 -14.11
C SER A 81 3.64 -18.31 -12.93
N VAL A 82 4.24 -17.32 -12.26
CA VAL A 82 3.60 -16.61 -11.12
C VAL A 82 2.24 -16.02 -11.51
N ILE A 83 2.19 -15.21 -12.57
CA ILE A 83 0.94 -14.58 -13.05
C ILE A 83 -0.07 -15.64 -13.54
N ALA A 84 0.42 -16.72 -14.16
CA ALA A 84 -0.42 -17.80 -14.67
C ALA A 84 -1.07 -18.59 -13.52
N ALA A 85 -0.29 -18.93 -12.49
CA ALA A 85 -0.75 -19.61 -11.28
C ALA A 85 -1.74 -18.74 -10.51
N ALA A 86 -1.45 -17.45 -10.31
CA ALA A 86 -2.36 -16.49 -9.68
C ALA A 86 -3.71 -16.41 -10.43
N SER A 87 -3.66 -16.28 -11.76
CA SER A 87 -4.86 -16.22 -12.60
C SER A 87 -5.68 -17.53 -12.57
N HIS A 88 -5.01 -18.68 -12.53
CA HIS A 88 -5.65 -19.98 -12.46
C HIS A 88 -6.31 -20.21 -11.09
N GLY A 89 -5.60 -19.91 -10.00
CA GLY A 89 -6.14 -19.99 -8.64
C GLY A 89 -7.37 -19.09 -8.48
N ALA A 90 -7.29 -17.84 -8.93
CA ALA A 90 -8.43 -16.93 -8.92
C ALA A 90 -9.62 -17.46 -9.75
N ALA A 91 -9.38 -18.13 -10.89
CA ALA A 91 -10.45 -18.74 -11.68
C ALA A 91 -11.18 -19.87 -10.93
N ILE A 92 -10.46 -20.68 -10.15
CA ILE A 92 -11.05 -21.72 -9.30
C ILE A 92 -11.90 -21.06 -8.21
N VAL A 93 -11.35 -20.09 -7.47
CA VAL A 93 -12.07 -19.39 -6.39
C VAL A 93 -13.31 -18.67 -6.93
N LYS A 94 -13.23 -18.06 -8.11
CA LYS A 94 -14.36 -17.42 -8.79
C LYS A 94 -15.54 -18.37 -9.00
N ARG A 95 -15.31 -19.65 -9.33
CA ARG A 95 -16.38 -20.65 -9.47
C ARG A 95 -17.12 -20.91 -8.15
N GLY A 96 -16.46 -20.70 -7.02
CA GLY A 96 -17.04 -20.79 -5.68
C GLY A 96 -17.65 -19.49 -5.16
N GLY A 97 -17.72 -18.42 -5.96
CA GLY A 97 -18.30 -17.14 -5.58
C GLY A 97 -17.30 -16.00 -5.36
N GLY A 98 -16.00 -16.24 -5.52
CA GLY A 98 -14.96 -15.21 -5.38
C GLY A 98 -14.43 -15.08 -3.95
N PHE A 99 -13.53 -14.11 -3.77
CA PHE A 99 -12.93 -13.78 -2.48
C PHE A 99 -13.87 -12.84 -1.69
N LYS A 100 -13.87 -13.02 -0.37
CA LYS A 100 -14.46 -12.07 0.58
C LYS A 100 -13.34 -11.42 1.37
N SER A 101 -13.42 -10.11 1.55
CA SER A 101 -12.45 -9.36 2.35
C SER A 101 -13.15 -8.52 3.41
N GLU A 102 -12.47 -8.29 4.52
CA GLU A 102 -12.92 -7.43 5.61
C GLU A 102 -11.73 -6.59 6.08
N LEU A 103 -11.94 -5.28 6.21
CA LEU A 103 -10.96 -4.37 6.80
C LEU A 103 -11.44 -4.02 8.21
N LYS A 104 -10.74 -4.53 9.22
CA LYS A 104 -11.06 -4.24 10.62
C LYS A 104 -10.70 -2.80 10.99
N GLU A 105 -9.43 -2.45 10.79
CA GLU A 105 -8.90 -1.10 11.02
C GLU A 105 -7.75 -0.82 10.05
N ARG A 106 -7.58 0.46 9.68
CA ARG A 106 -6.44 0.96 8.91
C ARG A 106 -5.79 2.09 9.67
N LEU A 107 -4.89 1.73 10.58
CA LEU A 107 -4.13 2.65 11.41
C LEU A 107 -2.65 2.29 11.32
N MET A 108 -1.79 3.30 11.41
CA MET A 108 -0.34 3.14 11.48
C MET A 108 0.14 3.35 12.90
N ILE A 109 1.24 2.70 13.25
CA ILE A 109 1.87 2.83 14.57
C ILE A 109 3.26 3.44 14.40
N GLY A 110 3.47 4.61 14.99
CA GLY A 110 4.79 5.20 15.19
C GLY A 110 5.26 4.94 16.62
N GLN A 111 6.55 4.65 16.82
CA GLN A 111 7.09 4.31 18.15
C GLN A 111 8.13 5.32 18.60
N ILE A 112 7.97 5.80 19.85
CA ILE A 112 8.99 6.55 20.56
C ILE A 112 9.50 5.66 21.68
N VAL A 113 10.75 5.22 21.59
CA VAL A 113 11.40 4.39 22.60
C VAL A 113 12.25 5.27 23.51
N ILE A 114 12.00 5.19 24.82
CA ILE A 114 12.67 5.96 25.86
C ILE A 114 13.50 4.99 26.70
N GLU A 115 14.81 5.15 26.64
CA GLU A 115 15.80 4.30 27.32
C GLU A 115 16.31 4.93 28.62
N GLN A 116 17.00 4.14 29.45
CA GLN A 116 17.63 4.59 30.70
C GLN A 116 16.63 5.22 31.69
N VAL A 117 15.40 4.73 31.67
CA VAL A 117 14.33 5.20 32.57
C VAL A 117 14.61 4.70 33.98
N LYS A 118 14.62 5.60 34.96
CA LYS A 118 14.88 5.20 36.37
C LYS A 118 13.74 4.40 37.01
N ASP A 119 12.51 4.71 36.59
CA ASP A 119 11.28 4.09 37.08
C ASP A 119 10.28 4.03 35.91
N ALA A 120 10.28 2.92 35.18
CA ALA A 120 9.43 2.73 34.01
C ALA A 120 7.93 2.79 34.34
N THR A 121 7.53 2.29 35.51
CA THR A 121 6.13 2.31 35.96
C THR A 121 5.65 3.74 36.18
N LYS A 122 6.45 4.55 36.88
CA LYS A 122 6.13 5.96 37.10
C LYS A 122 6.07 6.74 35.80
N LEU A 123 7.03 6.54 34.90
CA LEU A 123 7.02 7.21 33.59
C LEU A 123 5.78 6.81 32.79
N ALA A 124 5.44 5.52 32.76
CA ALA A 124 4.27 5.04 32.03
C ALA A 124 2.98 5.71 32.51
N GLN A 125 2.76 5.77 33.83
CA GLN A 125 1.60 6.45 34.43
C GLN A 125 1.56 7.94 34.07
N GLN A 126 2.71 8.63 34.05
CA GLN A 126 2.77 10.04 33.67
C GLN A 126 2.41 10.25 32.19
N LEU A 127 2.90 9.39 31.30
CA LEU A 127 2.59 9.45 29.87
C LEU A 127 1.10 9.19 29.61
N GLU A 128 0.50 8.21 30.30
CA GLU A 128 -0.94 7.93 30.25
C GLU A 128 -1.76 9.13 30.72
N GLN A 129 -1.38 9.78 31.82
CA GLN A 129 -2.05 11.00 32.32
C GLN A 129 -1.94 12.18 31.33
N MET A 130 -0.87 12.23 30.53
CA MET A 130 -0.63 13.28 29.54
C MET A 130 -1.20 12.97 28.15
N GLN A 131 -1.86 11.82 27.96
CA GLN A 131 -2.28 11.31 26.65
C GLN A 131 -3.06 12.34 25.82
N ALA A 132 -4.04 13.04 26.40
CA ALA A 132 -4.82 14.03 25.67
C ALA A 132 -3.96 15.18 25.12
N LYS A 133 -3.01 15.68 25.93
CA LYS A 133 -2.08 16.75 25.54
C LYS A 133 -1.11 16.27 24.45
N LEU A 134 -0.60 15.04 24.58
CA LEU A 134 0.32 14.46 23.60
C LEU A 134 -0.36 14.21 22.25
N LEU A 135 -1.61 13.73 22.26
CA LEU A 135 -2.42 13.57 21.04
C LEU A 135 -2.71 14.92 20.37
N GLN A 136 -3.01 15.95 21.16
CA GLN A 136 -3.18 17.31 20.63
C GLN A 136 -1.89 17.79 19.95
N LEU A 137 -0.76 17.67 20.64
CA LEU A 137 0.55 18.08 20.10
C LEU A 137 0.91 17.34 18.81
N ALA A 138 0.67 16.02 18.77
CA ALA A 138 0.91 15.23 17.57
C ALA A 138 0.05 15.69 16.38
N ASN A 139 -1.21 16.01 16.62
CA ASN A 139 -2.11 16.53 15.58
C ASN A 139 -1.76 17.96 15.12
N GLU A 140 -1.24 18.80 16.03
CA GLU A 140 -0.76 20.15 15.71
C GLU A 140 0.51 20.12 14.84
N ALA A 141 1.35 19.10 14.99
CA ALA A 141 2.54 18.93 14.15
C ALA A 141 2.21 18.66 12.67
N HIS A 142 1.08 17.97 12.39
CA HIS A 142 0.64 17.63 11.03
C HIS A 142 -0.81 18.08 10.75
N PRO A 143 -1.09 19.40 10.65
CA PRO A 143 -2.46 19.92 10.51
C PRO A 143 -3.11 19.57 9.16
N SER A 144 -2.33 19.16 8.15
CA SER A 144 -2.85 18.75 6.85
C SER A 144 -3.62 17.43 6.90
N ILE A 145 -3.17 16.44 7.69
CA ILE A 145 -3.88 15.17 7.82
C ILE A 145 -5.15 15.31 8.66
N VAL A 146 -5.11 16.14 9.70
CA VAL A 146 -6.27 16.46 10.53
C VAL A 146 -7.39 17.09 9.69
N ARG A 147 -7.05 18.06 8.81
CA ARG A 147 -8.01 18.66 7.87
C ARG A 147 -8.64 17.65 6.90
N ARG A 148 -7.96 16.54 6.61
CA ARG A 148 -8.47 15.43 5.78
C ARG A 148 -9.25 14.40 6.60
N GLY A 149 -9.52 14.69 7.88
CA GLY A 149 -10.23 13.83 8.82
C GLY A 149 -9.38 12.70 9.40
N GLY A 150 -8.05 12.73 9.18
CA GLY A 150 -7.08 11.77 9.72
C GLY A 150 -6.45 12.26 11.03
N GLY A 151 -5.22 11.82 11.33
CA GLY A 151 -4.43 12.27 12.48
C GLY A 151 -4.31 11.23 13.61
N ALA A 152 -3.62 11.62 14.68
CA ALA A 152 -3.39 10.79 15.85
C ALA A 152 -4.73 10.46 16.55
N ARG A 153 -4.89 9.20 16.95
CA ARG A 153 -6.12 8.63 17.53
C ARG A 153 -5.93 8.17 18.95
N GLU A 154 -4.86 7.44 19.19
CA GLU A 154 -4.61 6.78 20.45
C GLU A 154 -3.11 6.82 20.74
N ILE A 155 -2.77 6.83 22.03
CA ILE A 155 -1.43 6.54 22.51
C ILE A 155 -1.53 5.29 23.35
N ARG A 156 -0.61 4.36 23.13
CA ARG A 156 -0.42 3.17 23.97
C ARG A 156 0.97 3.24 24.58
N VAL A 157 1.04 3.07 25.89
CA VAL A 157 2.31 3.04 26.61
C VAL A 157 2.62 1.59 27.00
N ARG A 158 3.85 1.14 26.72
CA ARG A 158 4.32 -0.22 27.04
C ARG A 158 5.64 -0.15 27.77
N ILE A 159 5.71 -0.80 28.93
CA ILE A 159 6.97 -1.04 29.62
C ILE A 159 7.61 -2.28 28.98
N LEU A 160 8.76 -2.10 28.35
CA LEU A 160 9.48 -3.18 27.65
C LEU A 160 10.55 -3.83 28.55
N ALA A 161 11.14 -3.05 29.45
CA ALA A 161 12.09 -3.48 30.48
C ALA A 161 12.03 -2.50 31.67
N PRO A 162 12.67 -2.80 32.82
CA PRO A 162 12.67 -1.90 33.99
C PRO A 162 13.14 -0.47 33.70
N ASP A 163 13.96 -0.28 32.67
CA ASP A 163 14.54 0.98 32.23
C ASP A 163 14.17 1.37 30.79
N LEU A 164 13.16 0.71 30.20
CA LEU A 164 12.78 0.89 28.81
C LEU A 164 11.26 1.01 28.66
N VAL A 165 10.81 2.16 28.14
CA VAL A 165 9.39 2.45 27.89
C VAL A 165 9.17 2.82 26.43
N SER A 166 8.12 2.29 25.81
CA SER A 166 7.70 2.64 24.46
C SER A 166 6.36 3.37 24.50
N LEU A 167 6.29 4.49 23.82
CA LEU A 167 5.06 5.20 23.50
C LEU A 167 4.74 4.93 22.03
N ASP A 168 3.69 4.14 21.81
CA ASP A 168 3.14 3.88 20.49
C ASP A 168 2.07 4.94 20.18
N LEU A 169 2.25 5.69 19.10
CA LEU A 169 1.27 6.62 18.57
C LEU A 169 0.48 5.93 17.44
N ILE A 170 -0.82 5.77 17.63
CA ILE A 170 -1.71 5.15 16.65
C ILE A 170 -2.38 6.24 15.82
N VAL A 171 -2.21 6.18 14.51
CA VAL A 171 -2.50 7.28 13.59
C VAL A 171 -3.35 6.83 12.41
N ASP A 172 -4.39 7.61 12.12
CA ASP A 172 -5.18 7.48 10.89
C ASP A 172 -4.53 8.30 9.76
N VAL A 173 -3.86 7.57 8.87
CA VAL A 173 -3.08 8.11 7.74
C VAL A 173 -3.91 8.31 6.47
N LYS A 174 -5.21 8.01 6.51
CA LYS A 174 -6.11 7.99 5.34
C LYS A 174 -5.51 7.16 4.20
N GLU A 175 -5.39 7.75 3.02
CA GLU A 175 -4.92 7.06 1.82
C GLU A 175 -3.39 7.01 1.69
N ALA A 176 -2.65 7.75 2.53
CA ALA A 176 -1.19 7.68 2.53
C ALA A 176 -0.69 6.41 3.22
N MET A 177 0.58 6.06 2.97
CA MET A 177 1.28 5.06 3.79
C MET A 177 1.65 5.63 5.17
N GLY A 178 1.98 6.92 5.26
CA GLY A 178 2.13 7.65 6.53
C GLY A 178 3.50 7.62 7.20
N ALA A 179 4.58 7.21 6.50
CA ALA A 179 5.93 7.14 7.09
C ALA A 179 6.54 8.51 7.43
N ASN A 180 6.30 9.53 6.60
CA ASN A 180 6.87 10.89 6.78
C ASN A 180 5.94 11.83 7.58
N MET A 181 4.86 11.29 8.12
CA MET A 181 3.78 12.03 8.76
C MET A 181 3.89 11.99 10.28
#